data_AF-A0A3M1EE66-F1
#
_entry.id   AF-A0A3M1EE66-F1
#
_cell.length_a   1.000
_cell.length_b   1.000
_cell.length_c   1.000
_cell.angle_alpha   90.00
_cell.angle_beta   90.00
_cell.angle_gamma   90.00
#
_symmetry.space_group_name_H-M   'P 1'
#
loop_
_entity.id
_entity.type
_entity.pdbx_description
1 polymer ?
#
loop_
_entity_poly.entity_id
_entity_poly.type
_entity_poly.pdbx_seq_one_letter_code
_entity_poly.pdbx_strand_id
1 'polypeptide(L)'
;MDDPYEVLGVSRNASIDEIKSAYRKIARETHPDLHGDSPSNLKKFEEATNAYAILSDPERRALYDNTGFVDHEQIKVAREEIFATIAYVRTVAAAAKAAARSAALRGLAWLIGGLLITVISYAAAASSPTGGSYVVMWGAILFGGVQALRGFAASSRIESKVQEFERKLWSTLGDDDSPISEKVLPQ
;
A
#
# COMPACT_ATOMS: atom_id res chain seq x y z
N MET A 1 -13.45 13.13 23.13
CA MET A 1 -12.13 12.52 23.36
C MET A 1 -12.46 11.22 24.03
N ASP A 2 -12.29 10.12 23.32
CA ASP A 2 -12.78 8.82 23.79
C ASP A 2 -11.72 8.24 24.74
N ASP A 3 -12.18 7.62 25.83
CA ASP A 3 -11.29 7.07 26.85
C ASP A 3 -10.41 5.95 26.24
N PRO A 4 -9.07 5.97 26.36
CA PRO A 4 -8.18 4.94 25.82
C PRO A 4 -8.59 3.52 26.22
N TYR A 5 -9.11 3.35 27.43
CA TYR A 5 -9.63 2.08 27.92
C TYR A 5 -10.87 1.62 27.15
N GLU A 6 -11.80 2.53 26.84
CA GLU A 6 -13.00 2.25 26.05
C GLU A 6 -12.66 1.95 24.58
N VAL A 7 -11.72 2.69 24.00
CA VAL A 7 -11.28 2.49 22.61
C VAL A 7 -10.67 1.11 22.39
N LEU A 8 -9.87 0.62 23.34
CA LEU A 8 -9.33 -0.75 23.29
C LEU A 8 -10.32 -1.79 23.83
N GLY A 9 -11.41 -1.38 24.47
CA GLY A 9 -12.38 -2.27 25.10
C GLY A 9 -11.81 -3.06 26.28
N VAL A 10 -10.88 -2.46 27.03
CA VAL A 10 -10.19 -3.08 28.18
C VAL A 10 -10.54 -2.38 29.49
N SER A 11 -10.42 -3.11 30.60
CA SER A 11 -10.63 -2.53 31.93
C SER A 11 -9.50 -1.55 32.32
N ARG A 12 -9.80 -0.58 33.18
CA ARG A 12 -8.78 0.30 33.79
C ARG A 12 -7.72 -0.46 34.58
N ASN A 13 -8.06 -1.66 35.07
CA ASN A 13 -7.13 -2.55 35.77
C ASN A 13 -6.47 -3.57 34.83
N ALA A 14 -6.62 -3.44 33.51
CA ALA A 14 -6.05 -4.37 32.56
C ALA A 14 -4.52 -4.40 32.66
N SER A 15 -3.97 -5.59 32.56
CA SER A 15 -2.52 -5.82 32.43
C SER A 15 -2.01 -5.32 31.08
N ILE A 16 -0.70 -5.07 31.01
CA ILE A 16 -0.03 -4.67 29.76
C ILE A 16 -0.26 -5.73 28.66
N ASP A 17 -0.28 -7.02 29.02
CA ASP A 17 -0.51 -8.10 28.07
C ASP A 17 -1.93 -8.09 27.49
N GLU A 18 -2.95 -7.76 28.30
CA GLU A 18 -4.33 -7.59 27.84
C GLU A 18 -4.46 -6.38 26.91
N ILE A 19 -3.83 -5.26 27.25
CA ILE A 19 -3.79 -4.04 26.43
C ILE A 19 -3.15 -4.34 25.06
N LYS A 20 -2.01 -5.04 25.05
CA LYS A 20 -1.34 -5.50 23.82
C LYS A 20 -2.21 -6.44 23.01
N SER A 21 -2.88 -7.39 23.66
CA SER A 21 -3.75 -8.36 22.99
C SER A 21 -4.94 -7.69 22.32
N ALA A 22 -5.58 -6.74 23.01
CA ALA A 22 -6.68 -5.94 22.48
C ALA A 22 -6.24 -5.10 21.28
N TYR A 23 -5.09 -4.42 21.37
CA TYR A 23 -4.52 -3.66 20.27
C TYR A 23 -4.24 -4.55 19.03
N ARG A 24 -3.57 -5.69 19.21
CA ARG A 24 -3.30 -6.64 18.11
C ARG A 24 -4.56 -7.21 17.46
N LYS A 25 -5.66 -7.31 18.21
CA LYS A 25 -6.95 -7.73 17.66
C LYS A 25 -7.50 -6.65 16.73
N ILE A 26 -7.56 -5.40 17.19
CA ILE A 26 -8.05 -4.27 16.38
C ILE A 26 -7.16 -4.02 15.17
N ALA A 27 -5.84 -4.11 15.31
CA ALA A 27 -4.89 -3.95 14.21
C ALA A 27 -5.11 -4.97 13.08
N ARG A 28 -5.44 -6.23 13.41
CA ARG A 28 -5.80 -7.24 12.41
C ARG A 28 -7.16 -6.99 11.77
N GLU A 29 -8.16 -6.60 12.56
CA GLU A 29 -9.51 -6.29 12.08
C GLU A 29 -9.59 -5.03 11.20
N THR A 30 -8.61 -4.13 11.31
CA THR A 30 -8.55 -2.89 10.53
C THR A 30 -7.50 -2.93 9.41
N HIS A 31 -6.78 -4.05 9.25
CA HIS A 31 -5.71 -4.17 8.28
C HIS A 31 -6.24 -4.09 6.83
N PRO A 32 -5.66 -3.24 5.96
CA PRO A 32 -6.16 -3.03 4.60
C PRO A 32 -6.07 -4.28 3.72
N ASP A 33 -5.15 -5.21 4.00
CA ASP A 33 -5.00 -6.48 3.26
C ASP A 33 -6.18 -7.45 3.50
N LEU A 34 -6.85 -7.37 4.65
CA LEU A 34 -7.96 -8.26 5.01
C LEU A 34 -9.33 -7.63 4.71
N HIS A 35 -9.43 -6.29 4.79
CA HIS A 35 -10.72 -5.60 4.79
C HIS A 35 -10.81 -4.42 3.80
N GLY A 36 -9.81 -4.21 2.95
CA GLY A 36 -9.76 -3.13 1.97
C GLY A 36 -9.49 -1.74 2.57
N ASP A 37 -9.15 -0.78 1.71
CA ASP A 37 -8.90 0.62 2.07
C ASP A 37 -10.25 1.34 2.37
N SER A 38 -10.81 1.11 3.55
CA SER A 38 -11.97 1.86 4.04
C SER A 38 -11.53 3.01 4.96
N PRO A 39 -11.99 4.25 4.74
CA PRO A 39 -11.73 5.37 5.64
C PRO A 39 -12.16 5.12 7.09
N SER A 40 -13.19 4.27 7.29
CA SER A 40 -13.66 3.90 8.62
C SER A 40 -12.69 2.97 9.35
N ASN A 41 -12.04 2.04 8.65
CA ASN A 41 -11.05 1.14 9.25
C ASN A 41 -9.78 1.91 9.62
N LEU A 42 -9.38 2.86 8.77
CA LEU A 42 -8.26 3.75 9.06
C LEU A 42 -8.50 4.56 10.34
N LYS A 43 -9.71 5.12 10.51
CA LYS A 43 -10.08 5.89 11.70
C LYS A 43 -10.07 5.04 12.98
N LYS A 44 -10.63 3.83 12.93
CA LYS A 44 -10.60 2.90 14.07
C LYS A 44 -9.18 2.47 14.45
N PHE A 45 -8.34 2.22 13.45
CA PHE A 45 -6.94 1.88 13.67
C PHE A 45 -6.18 3.04 14.32
N GLU A 46 -6.44 4.26 13.87
CA GLU A 46 -5.89 5.50 14.45
C GLU A 46 -6.28 5.66 15.92
N GLU A 47 -7.58 5.51 16.23
CA GLU A 47 -8.09 5.59 17.60
C GLU A 47 -7.42 4.52 18.50
N ALA A 48 -7.37 3.27 18.05
CA ALA A 48 -6.75 2.18 18.80
C ALA A 48 -5.24 2.34 19.01
N THR A 49 -4.53 2.87 18.01
CA THR A 49 -3.09 3.15 18.13
C THR A 49 -2.81 4.27 19.13
N ASN A 50 -3.64 5.32 19.15
CA ASN A 50 -3.53 6.40 20.13
C ASN A 50 -3.77 5.89 21.54
N ALA A 51 -4.79 5.06 21.74
CA ALA A 51 -5.09 4.46 23.02
C ALA A 51 -3.94 3.55 23.50
N TYR A 52 -3.39 2.74 22.60
CA TYR A 52 -2.23 1.90 22.90
C TYR A 52 -0.99 2.73 23.27
N ALA A 53 -0.68 3.80 22.53
CA ALA A 53 0.47 4.66 22.81
C ALA A 53 0.43 5.34 24.20
N ILE A 54 -0.76 5.50 24.77
CA ILE A 54 -0.95 6.03 26.14
C ILE A 54 -0.82 4.91 27.17
N LEU A 55 -1.46 3.76 26.91
CA LEU A 55 -1.62 2.69 27.88
C LEU A 55 -0.47 1.67 27.91
N SER A 56 0.35 1.61 26.86
CA SER A 56 1.46 0.66 26.74
C SER A 56 2.66 1.01 27.63
N ASP A 57 2.88 2.31 27.86
CA ASP A 57 3.97 2.84 28.67
C ASP A 57 3.47 3.09 30.11
N PRO A 58 4.07 2.45 31.13
CA PRO A 58 3.66 2.62 32.52
C PRO A 58 3.68 4.07 33.00
N GLU A 59 4.65 4.88 32.55
CA GLU A 59 4.76 6.28 32.95
C GLU A 59 3.66 7.12 32.31
N ARG A 60 3.37 6.91 31.02
CA ARG A 60 2.28 7.62 30.31
C ARG A 60 0.91 7.20 30.82
N ARG A 61 0.73 5.92 31.16
CA ARG A 61 -0.49 5.42 31.78
C ARG A 61 -0.71 6.02 33.15
N ALA A 62 0.32 6.03 34.01
CA ALA A 62 0.24 6.64 35.32
C ALA A 62 -0.03 8.15 35.21
N LEU A 63 0.57 8.84 34.24
CA LEU A 63 0.28 10.25 33.96
C LEU A 63 -1.19 10.43 33.59
N TYR A 64 -1.70 9.65 32.63
CA TYR A 64 -3.11 9.70 32.21
C TYR A 64 -4.07 9.42 33.38
N ASP A 65 -3.79 8.40 34.20
CA ASP A 65 -4.63 8.03 35.33
C ASP A 65 -4.64 9.10 36.43
N ASN A 66 -3.55 9.86 36.60
CA ASN A 66 -3.42 10.90 37.63
C ASN A 66 -3.91 12.29 37.18
N THR A 67 -3.67 12.68 35.93
CA THR A 67 -3.96 14.04 35.44
C THR A 67 -5.16 14.08 34.51
N GLY A 68 -5.60 12.94 33.98
CA GLY A 68 -6.56 12.86 32.88
C GLY A 68 -6.05 13.44 31.56
N PHE A 69 -4.76 13.81 31.49
CA PHE A 69 -4.15 14.51 30.36
C PHE A 69 -2.83 13.86 29.95
N VAL A 70 -2.69 13.56 28.67
CA VAL A 70 -1.43 13.14 28.06
C VAL A 70 -1.07 14.16 26.99
N ASP A 71 0.22 14.45 26.81
CA ASP A 71 0.69 15.27 25.70
C ASP A 71 0.44 14.53 24.37
N HIS A 72 -0.78 14.71 23.84
CA HIS A 72 -1.24 14.11 22.60
C HIS A 72 -0.57 14.76 21.38
N GLU A 73 0.09 15.90 21.54
CA GLU A 73 0.64 16.66 20.42
C GLU A 73 1.89 15.96 19.86
N GLN A 74 2.77 15.47 20.74
CA GLN A 74 3.95 14.70 20.32
C GLN A 74 3.59 13.38 19.62
N ILE A 75 2.56 12.68 20.12
CA ILE A 75 2.09 11.41 19.54
C ILE A 75 1.43 11.65 18.17
N LYS A 76 0.66 12.73 18.03
CA LYS A 76 0.03 13.12 16.75
C LYS A 76 1.06 13.52 15.70
N VAL A 77 2.07 14.31 16.05
CA VAL A 77 3.09 14.79 15.09
C VAL A 77 3.89 13.62 14.50
N ALA A 78 4.45 12.73 15.32
CA ALA A 78 5.21 11.58 14.83
C ALA A 78 4.35 10.67 13.93
N ARG A 79 3.06 10.55 14.24
CA ARG A 79 2.10 9.78 13.45
C ARG A 79 1.80 10.44 12.10
N GLU A 80 1.48 11.73 12.10
CA GLU A 80 1.15 12.47 10.87
C GLU A 80 2.31 12.41 9.89
N GLU A 81 3.55 12.47 10.36
CA GLU A 81 4.74 12.29 9.53
C GLU A 81 4.83 10.88 8.92
N ILE A 82 4.58 9.83 9.70
CA ILE A 82 4.57 8.44 9.20
C ILE A 82 3.48 8.27 8.14
N PHE A 83 2.23 8.67 8.43
CA PHE A 83 1.12 8.52 7.48
C PHE A 83 1.28 9.38 6.24
N ALA A 84 1.80 10.62 6.37
CA ALA A 84 2.13 11.47 5.25
C ALA A 84 3.21 10.83 4.37
N THR A 85 4.21 10.18 4.98
CA THR A 85 5.26 9.45 4.25
C THR A 85 4.69 8.25 3.51
N ILE A 86 3.80 7.46 4.12
CA ILE A 86 3.13 6.34 3.45
C ILE A 86 2.28 6.86 2.27
N ALA A 87 1.48 7.90 2.50
CA ALA A 87 0.66 8.51 1.47
C ALA A 87 1.51 9.02 0.30
N TYR A 88 2.64 9.67 0.61
CA TYR A 88 3.61 10.09 -0.39
C TYR A 88 4.18 8.91 -1.18
N VAL A 89 4.65 7.85 -0.52
CA VAL A 89 5.15 6.63 -1.18
C VAL A 89 4.08 6.01 -2.07
N ARG A 90 2.82 5.93 -1.61
CA ARG A 90 1.69 5.42 -2.40
C ARG A 90 1.42 6.28 -3.64
N THR A 91 1.47 7.61 -3.52
CA THR A 91 1.26 8.51 -4.67
C THR A 91 2.37 8.38 -5.72
N VAL A 92 3.64 8.34 -5.29
CA VAL A 92 4.78 8.12 -6.18
C VAL A 92 4.69 6.73 -6.84
N ALA A 93 4.33 5.70 -6.09
CA ALA A 93 4.14 4.36 -6.63
C ALA A 93 2.96 4.28 -7.61
N ALA A 94 1.86 4.98 -7.35
CA ALA A 94 0.72 5.06 -8.25
C ALA A 94 1.10 5.73 -9.58
N ALA A 95 1.85 6.84 -9.52
CA ALA A 95 2.39 7.50 -10.70
C ALA A 95 3.34 6.58 -11.50
N ALA A 96 4.23 5.86 -10.81
CA ALA A 96 5.13 4.89 -11.45
C ALA A 96 4.38 3.71 -12.10
N LYS A 97 3.35 3.18 -11.43
CA LYS A 97 2.45 2.15 -12.00
C LYS A 97 1.70 2.69 -13.21
N ALA A 98 1.18 3.92 -13.17
CA ALA A 98 0.49 4.54 -14.30
C ALA A 98 1.43 4.71 -15.50
N ALA A 99 2.66 5.16 -15.28
CA ALA A 99 3.69 5.23 -16.32
C ALA A 99 3.99 3.85 -16.92
N ALA A 100 4.18 2.82 -16.08
CA ALA A 100 4.43 1.45 -16.53
C ALA A 100 3.26 0.87 -17.35
N ARG A 101 2.01 1.10 -16.92
CA ARG A 101 0.80 0.71 -17.67
C ARG A 101 0.68 1.44 -19.00
N SER A 102 0.98 2.74 -19.03
CA SER A 102 0.97 3.52 -20.28
C SER A 102 2.00 2.99 -21.28
N ALA A 103 3.16 2.53 -20.82
CA ALA A 103 4.16 1.90 -21.68
C ALA A 103 3.66 0.54 -22.18
N ALA A 104 3.00 -0.24 -21.31
CA ALA A 104 2.43 -1.52 -21.67
C ALA A 104 1.36 -1.40 -22.76
N LEU A 105 0.44 -0.44 -22.61
CA LEU A 105 -0.62 -0.15 -23.57
C LEU A 105 -0.06 0.32 -24.92
N ARG A 106 0.99 1.15 -24.90
CA ARG A 106 1.70 1.54 -26.14
C ARG A 106 2.34 0.33 -26.84
N GLY A 107 2.93 -0.59 -26.07
CA GLY A 107 3.43 -1.84 -26.62
C GLY A 107 2.32 -2.69 -27.24
N LEU A 108 1.19 -2.82 -26.55
CA LEU A 108 0.02 -3.56 -27.06
C LEU A 108 -0.53 -2.93 -28.35
N ALA A 109 -0.58 -1.60 -28.44
CA ALA A 109 -0.99 -0.90 -29.65
C ALA A 109 -0.09 -1.23 -30.85
N TRP A 110 1.24 -1.27 -30.64
CA TRP A 110 2.19 -1.70 -31.66
C TRP A 110 1.98 -3.17 -32.08
N LEU A 111 1.74 -4.05 -31.11
CA LEU A 111 1.48 -5.47 -31.38
C LEU A 111 0.21 -5.65 -32.21
N ILE A 112 -0.91 -5.06 -31.77
CA ILE A 112 -2.20 -5.16 -32.45
C ILE A 112 -2.11 -4.54 -33.84
N GLY A 113 -1.47 -3.37 -33.98
CA GLY A 113 -1.27 -2.73 -35.27
C GLY A 113 -0.47 -3.61 -36.23
N GLY A 114 0.63 -4.21 -35.77
CA GLY A 114 1.42 -5.15 -36.56
C GLY A 114 0.63 -6.39 -36.98
N LEU A 115 -0.16 -6.96 -36.07
CA LEU A 115 -0.99 -8.12 -36.35
C LEU A 115 -2.12 -7.79 -37.35
N LEU A 116 -2.77 -6.64 -37.18
CA LEU A 116 -3.84 -6.16 -38.07
C LEU A 116 -3.33 -5.94 -39.49
N ILE A 117 -2.19 -5.27 -39.67
CA ILE A 117 -1.57 -5.08 -40.99
C ILE A 117 -1.23 -6.45 -41.62
N THR A 118 -0.70 -7.37 -40.84
CA THR A 118 -0.35 -8.72 -41.31
C THR A 118 -1.60 -9.47 -41.78
N VAL A 119 -2.69 -9.43 -41.02
CA VAL A 119 -3.96 -10.08 -41.38
C VAL A 119 -4.56 -9.49 -42.65
N ILE A 120 -4.56 -8.15 -42.77
CA ILE A 120 -5.08 -7.47 -43.97
C ILE A 120 -4.22 -7.83 -45.20
N SER A 121 -2.90 -7.78 -45.08
CA SER A 121 -1.99 -8.13 -46.18
C SER A 121 -2.15 -9.60 -46.59
N TYR A 122 -2.28 -10.51 -45.63
CA TYR A 122 -2.52 -11.92 -45.89
C TYR A 122 -3.87 -12.14 -46.58
N ALA A 123 -4.94 -11.51 -46.09
CA ALA A 123 -6.28 -11.64 -46.67
C ALA A 123 -6.31 -11.15 -48.13
N ALA A 124 -5.63 -10.05 -48.43
CA ALA A 124 -5.50 -9.53 -49.79
C ALA A 124 -4.70 -10.47 -50.71
N ALA A 125 -3.64 -11.09 -50.19
CA ALA A 125 -2.86 -12.07 -50.95
C ALA A 125 -3.66 -13.37 -51.20
N ALA A 126 -4.43 -13.83 -50.21
CA ALA A 126 -5.21 -15.06 -50.27
C ALA A 126 -6.43 -14.96 -51.19
N SER A 127 -6.98 -13.76 -51.41
CA SER A 127 -8.11 -13.53 -52.32
C SER A 127 -7.68 -13.34 -53.78
N SER A 128 -6.37 -13.31 -54.08
CA SER A 128 -5.85 -13.20 -55.44
C SER A 128 -5.95 -14.53 -56.21
N PRO A 129 -6.54 -14.56 -57.43
CA PRO A 129 -6.69 -15.77 -58.24
C PRO A 129 -5.37 -16.46 -58.64
N THR A 130 -4.28 -15.69 -58.75
CA THR A 130 -2.95 -16.19 -59.13
C THR A 130 -2.01 -16.41 -57.94
N GLY A 131 -2.53 -16.27 -56.72
CA GLY A 131 -1.72 -16.11 -55.51
C GLY A 131 -1.13 -14.70 -55.40
N GLY A 132 -0.75 -14.30 -54.19
CA GLY A 132 -0.18 -12.98 -53.89
C GLY A 132 0.93 -13.05 -52.83
N SER A 133 1.75 -12.00 -52.76
CA SER A 133 2.72 -11.82 -51.68
C SER A 133 2.07 -11.08 -50.52
N TYR A 134 2.41 -11.46 -49.28
CA TYR A 134 1.95 -10.78 -48.07
C TYR A 134 3.14 -10.33 -47.23
N VAL A 135 2.91 -9.35 -46.37
CA VAL A 135 3.90 -8.78 -45.46
C VAL A 135 3.54 -9.16 -44.04
N VAL A 136 4.54 -9.62 -43.28
CA VAL A 136 4.42 -9.88 -41.84
C VAL A 136 5.19 -8.82 -41.07
N MET A 137 4.50 -8.13 -40.17
CA MET A 137 5.10 -7.07 -39.36
C MET A 137 5.78 -7.62 -38.11
N TRP A 138 6.72 -8.56 -38.26
CA TRP A 138 7.44 -9.20 -37.14
C TRP A 138 8.08 -8.19 -36.19
N GLY A 139 8.69 -7.13 -36.74
CA GLY A 139 9.29 -6.06 -35.94
C GLY A 139 8.28 -5.39 -35.01
N ALA A 140 7.12 -4.98 -35.52
CA ALA A 140 6.07 -4.35 -34.72
C ALA A 140 5.44 -5.30 -33.69
N ILE A 141 5.19 -6.55 -34.10
CA ILE A 141 4.57 -7.57 -33.25
C ILE A 141 5.49 -7.92 -32.08
N LEU A 142 6.76 -8.24 -32.35
CA LEU A 142 7.73 -8.61 -31.32
C LEU A 142 8.10 -7.41 -30.45
N PHE A 143 8.38 -6.24 -31.05
CA PHE A 143 8.68 -5.03 -30.29
C PHE A 143 7.52 -4.63 -29.37
N GLY A 144 6.29 -4.60 -29.90
CA GLY A 144 5.10 -4.29 -29.15
C GLY A 144 4.85 -5.27 -28.00
N GLY A 145 4.98 -6.57 -28.27
CA GLY A 145 4.84 -7.63 -27.26
C GLY A 145 5.86 -7.52 -26.13
N VAL A 146 7.13 -7.31 -26.46
CA VAL A 146 8.20 -7.12 -25.46
C VAL A 146 7.93 -5.88 -24.60
N GLN A 147 7.52 -4.76 -25.21
CA GLN A 147 7.22 -3.54 -24.45
C GLN A 147 5.98 -3.68 -23.56
N ALA A 148 4.95 -4.39 -24.03
CA ALA A 148 3.78 -4.74 -23.25
C ALA A 148 4.17 -5.52 -21.99
N LEU A 149 4.93 -6.61 -22.17
CA LEU A 149 5.39 -7.47 -21.07
C LEU A 149 6.28 -6.71 -20.07
N ARG A 150 7.21 -5.88 -20.56
CA ARG A 150 8.08 -5.07 -19.69
C ARG A 150 7.28 -4.07 -18.87
N GLY A 151 6.29 -3.40 -19.46
CA GLY A 151 5.42 -2.47 -18.75
C GLY A 151 4.60 -3.16 -17.65
N PHE A 152 4.00 -4.32 -17.95
CA PHE A 152 3.27 -5.09 -16.95
C PHE A 152 4.16 -5.63 -15.83
N ALA A 153 5.33 -6.18 -16.17
CA ALA A 153 6.30 -6.67 -15.20
C ALA A 153 6.87 -5.56 -14.31
N ALA A 154 7.05 -4.35 -14.85
CA ALA A 154 7.44 -3.19 -14.05
C ALA A 154 6.34 -2.78 -13.08
N SER A 155 5.08 -2.76 -13.52
CA SER A 155 3.92 -2.44 -12.66
C SER A 155 3.79 -3.43 -11.49
N SER A 156 3.95 -4.73 -11.74
CA SER A 156 3.84 -5.75 -10.69
C SER A 156 5.00 -5.69 -9.69
N ARG A 157 6.24 -5.40 -10.14
CA ARG A 157 7.38 -5.19 -9.23
C ARG A 157 7.21 -3.97 -8.33
N ILE A 158 6.61 -2.89 -8.83
CA ILE A 158 6.32 -1.71 -8.01
C ILE A 158 5.30 -2.08 -6.93
N GLU A 159 4.26 -2.82 -7.29
CA GLU A 159 3.25 -3.29 -6.35
C GLU A 159 3.83 -4.16 -5.24
N SER A 160 4.67 -5.15 -5.60
CA SER A 160 5.30 -6.01 -4.60
C SER A 160 6.20 -5.24 -3.64
N LYS A 161 6.95 -4.25 -4.12
CA LYS A 161 7.83 -3.42 -3.28
C LYS A 161 7.06 -2.51 -2.33
N VAL A 162 5.93 -1.94 -2.78
CA VAL A 162 5.06 -1.13 -1.92
C VAL A 162 4.46 -2.00 -0.82
N GLN A 163 3.93 -3.17 -1.19
CA GLN A 163 3.38 -4.12 -0.21
C GLN A 163 4.44 -4.60 0.78
N GLU A 164 5.66 -4.88 0.32
CA GLU A 164 6.79 -5.25 1.19
C GLU A 164 7.15 -4.15 2.16
N PHE A 165 7.25 -2.90 1.69
CA PHE A 165 7.50 -1.74 2.54
C PHE A 165 6.40 -1.57 3.59
N GLU A 166 5.13 -1.63 3.18
CA GLU A 166 4.00 -1.53 4.10
C GLU A 166 4.02 -2.64 5.14
N ARG A 167 4.26 -3.90 4.74
CA ARG A 167 4.41 -5.02 5.69
C ARG A 167 5.53 -4.80 6.70
N LYS A 168 6.70 -4.35 6.23
CA LYS A 168 7.86 -4.10 7.11
C LYS A 168 7.57 -2.94 8.08
N LEU A 169 6.89 -1.90 7.60
CA LEU A 169 6.47 -0.78 8.42
C LEU A 169 5.50 -1.25 9.52
N TRP A 170 4.48 -2.02 9.16
CA TRP A 170 3.51 -2.54 10.12
C TRP A 170 4.12 -3.51 11.13
N SER A 171 5.07 -4.36 10.72
CA SER A 171 5.82 -5.20 11.67
C SER A 171 6.65 -4.34 12.64
N THR A 172 7.34 -3.31 12.14
CA THR A 172 8.16 -2.42 12.99
C THR A 172 7.30 -1.64 13.99
N LEU A 173 6.09 -1.26 13.60
CA LEU A 173 5.13 -0.57 14.47
C LEU A 173 4.40 -1.54 15.44
N GLY A 174 4.31 -2.83 15.11
CA GLY A 174 3.51 -3.81 15.87
C GLY A 174 4.28 -4.70 16.85
N ASP A 175 5.60 -4.88 16.67
CA ASP A 175 6.39 -5.88 17.41
C ASP A 175 7.17 -5.36 18.64
N ASP A 176 7.25 -4.04 18.88
CA ASP A 176 8.24 -3.50 19.83
C ASP A 176 7.67 -2.36 20.69
N ASP A 177 7.86 -2.51 22.01
CA ASP A 177 7.23 -1.74 23.11
C ASP A 177 7.76 -0.29 23.24
N SER A 178 8.72 0.11 22.41
CA SER A 178 9.31 1.45 22.42
C SER A 178 8.33 2.56 21.98
N PRO A 179 8.36 3.76 22.59
CA PRO A 179 7.65 4.94 22.10
C PRO A 179 7.89 5.18 20.60
N ILE A 180 6.82 5.44 19.84
CA ILE A 180 6.89 5.78 18.40
C ILE A 180 7.83 6.99 18.16
N SER A 181 7.91 7.93 19.10
CA SER A 181 8.80 9.10 19.06
C SER A 181 10.29 8.77 19.13
N GLU A 182 10.67 7.66 19.80
CA GLU A 182 12.08 7.29 20.01
C GLU A 182 12.70 6.62 18.78
N LYS A 183 11.87 6.05 17.89
CA LYS A 183 12.32 5.34 16.69
C LYS A 183 12.42 6.19 15.43
N VAL A 184 11.69 7.29 15.38
CA VAL A 184 11.46 8.06 14.14
C VAL A 184 12.33 9.32 14.10
N LEU A 185 12.67 9.89 15.27
CA LEU A 185 13.49 11.08 15.35
C LEU A 185 14.97 10.70 15.49
N PRO A 186 15.86 11.12 14.57
CA PRO A 186 17.29 11.02 14.82
C PRO A 186 17.66 11.89 16.04
N GLN A 187 18.42 11.32 16.96
CA GLN A 187 19.05 12.04 18.08
C GLN A 187 20.05 13.08 17.55
#